data_AF-Q3IWM8-F1
#
_entry.id   AF-Q3IWM8-F1
#
_cell.length_a   1.000
_cell.length_b   1.000
_cell.length_c   1.000
_cell.angle_alpha   90.00
_cell.angle_beta   90.00
_cell.angle_gamma   90.00
#
_symmetry.space_group_name_H-M   'P 1'
#
loop_
_entity.id
_entity.type
_entity.pdbx_description
1 polymer ?
#
loop_
_entity_poly.entity_id
_entity_poly.type
_entity_poly.pdbx_seq_one_letter_code
_entity_poly.pdbx_strand_id
1 'polypeptide(L)'
;MTSLAPTRFRRTLAVIDGVTDLGGYLAALCLLGILVLVAAEIFSRNLLAYSIHFSWDLAGYFMGTCFLLASGSALKGGSHVRVTALLESMPRAVGRTLEFAACLVGLAICAYLSWALIEMAWLSAQRGSTAATSFRVPLVYPQAALATGATILTLQCLAQILRLLRGEELSVGPGLE
;
A
#
# COMPACT_ATOMS: atom_id res chain seq x y z
N MET A 1 3.79 -5.85 37.33
CA MET A 1 4.67 -4.68 37.11
C MET A 1 4.30 -4.02 35.79
N THR A 2 3.21 -3.25 35.83
CA THR A 2 2.61 -2.49 34.73
C THR A 2 3.39 -1.20 34.54
N SER A 3 4.39 -1.21 33.66
CA SER A 3 5.16 -0.02 33.31
C SER A 3 4.31 0.89 32.43
N LEU A 4 3.98 2.07 32.98
CA LEU A 4 3.32 3.19 32.33
C LEU A 4 4.19 3.70 31.16
N ALA A 5 3.83 3.36 29.91
CA ALA A 5 4.31 4.06 28.72
C ALA A 5 3.20 4.97 28.16
N PRO A 6 3.52 6.18 27.68
CA PRO A 6 2.58 7.29 27.60
C PRO A 6 1.52 7.05 26.52
N THR A 7 0.26 7.32 26.88
CA THR A 7 -0.96 7.20 26.04
C THR A 7 -0.82 7.76 24.62
N ARG A 8 0.09 8.72 24.41
CA ARG A 8 0.41 9.32 23.12
C ARG A 8 0.94 8.31 22.08
N PHE A 9 1.84 7.40 22.44
CA PHE A 9 2.42 6.43 21.49
C PHE A 9 1.40 5.43 20.98
N ARG A 10 0.57 4.91 21.89
CA ARG A 10 -0.54 4.01 21.53
C ARG A 10 -1.55 4.71 20.61
N ARG A 11 -1.81 6.00 20.86
CA ARG A 11 -2.67 6.81 20.00
C ARG A 11 -2.08 7.00 18.59
N THR A 12 -0.78 7.26 18.47
CA THR A 12 -0.12 7.39 17.16
C THR A 12 -0.20 6.09 16.36
N LEU A 13 0.08 4.94 16.97
CA LEU A 13 -0.04 3.64 16.31
C LEU A 13 -1.48 3.34 15.89
N ALA A 14 -2.45 3.63 16.75
CA ALA A 14 -3.87 3.43 16.43
C ALA A 14 -4.35 4.31 15.26
N VAL A 15 -3.84 5.55 15.17
CA VAL A 15 -4.14 6.44 14.03
C VAL A 15 -3.55 5.90 12.74
N ILE A 16 -2.28 5.46 12.76
CA ILE A 16 -1.65 4.86 11.57
C ILE A 16 -2.40 3.60 11.14
N ASP A 17 -2.72 2.72 12.09
CA ASP A 17 -3.47 1.50 11.82
C ASP A 17 -4.85 1.79 11.22
N GLY A 18 -5.55 2.81 11.71
CA GLY A 18 -6.85 3.22 11.18
C GLY A 18 -6.78 3.80 9.77
N VAL A 19 -5.73 4.59 9.47
CA VAL A 19 -5.46 5.08 8.12
C VAL A 19 -5.14 3.92 7.17
N THR A 20 -4.37 2.94 7.63
CA THR A 20 -4.04 1.74 6.87
C THR A 20 -5.28 0.90 6.57
N ASP A 21 -6.17 0.71 7.55
CA ASP A 21 -7.43 -0.02 7.36
C ASP A 21 -8.35 0.70 6.38
N LEU A 22 -8.44 2.04 6.47
CA LEU A 22 -9.17 2.85 5.50
C LEU A 22 -8.59 2.72 4.09
N GLY A 23 -7.26 2.69 3.96
CA GLY A 23 -6.58 2.36 2.71
C GLY A 23 -6.97 0.99 2.17
N GLY A 24 -7.06 -0.03 3.03
CA GLY A 24 -7.53 -1.37 2.67
C GLY A 24 -8.96 -1.38 2.11
N TYR A 25 -9.89 -0.67 2.76
CA TYR A 25 -11.27 -0.54 2.26
C TYR A 25 -11.34 0.19 0.91
N LEU A 26 -10.55 1.26 0.74
CA LEU A 26 -10.45 1.96 -0.55
C LEU A 26 -9.86 1.06 -1.64
N ALA A 27 -8.87 0.24 -1.31
CA ALA A 27 -8.31 -0.73 -2.24
C ALA A 27 -9.35 -1.75 -2.69
N ALA A 28 -10.15 -2.29 -1.76
CA ALA A 28 -11.24 -3.21 -2.08
C ALA A 28 -12.29 -2.56 -3.00
N LEU A 29 -12.60 -1.28 -2.78
CA LEU A 29 -13.49 -0.52 -3.66
C LEU A 29 -12.89 -0.32 -5.06
N CYS A 30 -11.59 -0.01 -5.17
CA CYS A 30 -10.90 0.05 -6.46
C CYS A 30 -10.93 -1.30 -7.19
N LEU A 31 -10.71 -2.41 -6.47
CA LEU A 31 -10.77 -3.75 -7.03
C LEU A 31 -12.17 -4.09 -7.56
N LEU A 32 -13.22 -3.73 -6.81
CA LEU A 32 -14.60 -3.85 -7.28
C LEU A 32 -14.85 -3.00 -8.54
N GLY A 33 -14.29 -1.80 -8.58
CA GLY A 33 -14.34 -0.92 -9.76
C GLY A 33 -13.71 -1.57 -11.00
N ILE A 34 -12.55 -2.21 -10.86
CA ILE A 34 -11.90 -2.97 -11.94
C ILE A 34 -12.82 -4.10 -12.41
N LEU A 35 -13.38 -4.88 -11.48
CA LEU A 35 -14.30 -5.98 -11.81
C LEU A 35 -15.48 -5.49 -12.65
N VAL A 36 -16.12 -4.39 -12.23
CA VAL A 36 -17.26 -3.80 -12.94
C VAL A 36 -16.85 -3.29 -14.32
N LEU A 37 -15.71 -2.61 -14.45
CA LEU A 37 -15.20 -2.10 -15.73
C LEU A 37 -14.90 -3.21 -16.72
N VAL A 38 -14.22 -4.26 -16.26
CA VAL A 38 -13.88 -5.42 -17.09
C VAL A 38 -15.13 -6.19 -17.48
N ALA A 39 -16.06 -6.41 -16.54
CA ALA A 39 -17.34 -7.04 -16.85
C ALA A 39 -18.12 -6.22 -17.90
N ALA A 40 -18.24 -4.90 -17.72
CA ALA A 40 -18.92 -4.02 -18.67
C ALA A 40 -18.27 -4.05 -20.06
N GLU A 41 -16.94 -4.07 -20.14
CA GLU A 41 -16.21 -4.19 -21.42
C GLU A 41 -16.52 -5.52 -22.11
N ILE A 42 -16.51 -6.64 -21.36
CA ILE A 42 -16.86 -7.96 -21.89
C ILE A 42 -18.31 -7.97 -22.40
N PHE A 43 -19.26 -7.45 -21.64
CA PHE A 43 -20.67 -7.37 -22.04
C PHE A 43 -20.83 -6.49 -23.29
N SER A 44 -20.24 -5.29 -23.32
CA SER A 44 -20.33 -4.37 -24.46
C SER A 44 -19.74 -4.98 -25.73
N ARG A 45 -18.57 -5.60 -25.63
CA ARG A 45 -17.89 -6.20 -26.77
C ARG A 45 -18.67 -7.39 -27.34
N ASN A 46 -19.27 -8.23 -26.49
CA ASN A 46 -19.97 -9.43 -26.93
C ASN A 46 -21.41 -9.18 -27.40
N LEU A 47 -22.15 -8.25 -26.79
CA LEU A 47 -23.55 -7.99 -27.13
C LEU A 47 -23.75 -6.82 -28.10
N LEU A 48 -22.90 -5.79 -28.01
CA LEU A 48 -23.07 -4.53 -28.78
C LEU A 48 -22.03 -4.39 -29.89
N ALA A 49 -21.08 -5.33 -30.01
CA ALA A 49 -19.94 -5.26 -30.93
C ALA A 49 -19.15 -3.93 -30.83
N TYR A 50 -19.20 -3.28 -29.66
CA TYR A 50 -18.59 -1.99 -29.37
C TYR A 50 -17.62 -2.12 -28.20
N SER A 51 -16.44 -1.52 -28.32
CA SER A 51 -15.37 -1.57 -27.30
C SER A 51 -15.19 -0.23 -26.62
N ILE A 52 -15.19 -0.24 -25.29
CA ILE A 52 -15.06 0.95 -24.45
C ILE A 52 -13.56 1.24 -24.28
N HIS A 53 -13.05 2.12 -25.13
CA HIS A 53 -11.62 2.39 -25.23
C HIS A 53 -11.00 2.93 -23.93
N PHE A 54 -11.76 3.62 -23.07
CA PHE A 54 -11.24 4.15 -21.80
C PHE A 54 -11.17 3.10 -20.67
N SER A 55 -11.83 1.95 -20.83
CA SER A 55 -11.96 0.94 -19.76
C SER A 55 -10.60 0.39 -19.35
N TRP A 56 -9.73 0.14 -20.33
CA TRP A 56 -8.37 -0.38 -20.12
C TRP A 56 -7.49 0.56 -19.30
N ASP A 57 -7.49 1.85 -19.62
CA ASP A 57 -6.67 2.84 -18.92
C ASP A 57 -7.15 3.05 -17.49
N LEU A 58 -8.47 3.15 -17.30
CA LEU A 58 -9.06 3.33 -15.98
C LEU A 58 -8.84 2.10 -15.09
N ALA A 59 -8.97 0.89 -15.66
CA ALA A 59 -8.64 -0.35 -14.96
C ALA A 59 -7.16 -0.40 -14.55
N GLY A 60 -6.24 0.04 -15.42
CA GLY A 60 -4.82 0.15 -15.09
C GLY A 60 -4.54 1.12 -13.94
N TYR A 61 -5.19 2.29 -13.93
CA TYR A 61 -5.06 3.26 -12.84
C TYR A 61 -5.63 2.74 -11.52
N PHE A 62 -6.79 2.08 -11.55
CA PHE A 62 -7.35 1.46 -10.35
C PHE A 62 -6.49 0.31 -9.85
N MET A 63 -5.88 -0.47 -10.74
CA MET A 63 -5.01 -1.60 -10.38
C MET A 63 -3.80 -1.12 -9.57
N GLY A 64 -3.07 -0.12 -10.08
CA GLY A 64 -1.91 0.43 -9.36
C GLY A 64 -2.31 1.07 -8.02
N THR A 65 -3.42 1.80 -8.01
CA THR A 65 -3.94 2.46 -6.81
C THR A 65 -4.34 1.42 -5.75
N CYS A 66 -5.10 0.41 -6.14
CA CYS A 66 -5.48 -0.72 -5.30
C CYS A 66 -4.26 -1.42 -4.71
N PHE A 67 -3.25 -1.70 -5.53
CA PHE A 67 -2.03 -2.38 -5.10
C PHE A 67 -1.32 -1.61 -3.98
N LEU A 68 -1.07 -0.31 -4.17
CA LEU A 68 -0.37 0.50 -3.17
C LEU A 68 -1.19 0.72 -1.90
N LEU A 69 -2.50 0.96 -2.03
CA LEU A 69 -3.40 1.09 -0.88
C LEU A 69 -3.51 -0.20 -0.06
N ALA A 70 -3.60 -1.36 -0.73
CA ALA A 70 -3.68 -2.66 -0.07
C ALA A 70 -2.35 -3.09 0.57
N SER A 71 -1.20 -2.68 0.01
CA SER A 71 0.12 -3.06 0.51
C SER A 71 0.33 -2.72 1.98
N GLY A 72 -0.17 -1.56 2.45
CA GLY A 72 -0.10 -1.21 3.87
C GLY A 72 -0.87 -2.18 4.75
N SER A 73 -2.10 -2.55 4.34
CA SER A 73 -2.92 -3.53 5.07
C SER A 73 -2.30 -4.94 5.04
N ALA A 74 -1.72 -5.35 3.92
CA ALA A 74 -0.98 -6.61 3.79
C ALA A 74 0.25 -6.64 4.71
N LEU A 75 0.95 -5.51 4.83
CA LEU A 75 2.12 -5.37 5.70
C LEU A 75 1.72 -5.42 7.18
N LYS A 76 0.61 -4.77 7.56
CA LYS A 76 0.03 -4.84 8.90
C LYS A 76 -0.36 -6.26 9.29
N GLY A 77 -0.95 -7.01 8.35
CA GLY A 77 -1.37 -8.40 8.56
C GLY A 77 -0.21 -9.40 8.60
N GLY A 78 1.04 -8.97 8.38
CA GLY A 78 2.18 -9.89 8.32
C GLY A 78 2.16 -10.82 7.11
N SER A 79 1.42 -10.46 6.05
CA SER A 79 1.28 -11.24 4.81
C SER A 79 2.42 -10.99 3.82
N HIS A 80 3.25 -9.97 4.05
CA HIS A 80 4.51 -9.80 3.30
C HIS A 80 5.53 -10.84 3.79
N VAL A 81 6.26 -11.43 2.83
CA VAL A 81 7.27 -12.48 3.02
C VAL A 81 8.32 -12.06 4.06
N ARG A 82 8.01 -12.22 5.36
CA ARG A 82 9.03 -12.39 6.39
C ARG A 82 9.61 -13.77 6.15
N VAL A 83 10.92 -13.85 6.07
CA VAL A 83 11.62 -15.14 6.08
C VAL A 83 11.61 -15.67 7.52
N THR A 84 10.41 -15.96 8.04
CA THR A 84 10.19 -16.46 9.40
C THR A 84 10.94 -17.78 9.61
N ALA A 85 11.02 -18.62 8.58
CA ALA A 85 11.80 -19.88 8.61
C ALA A 85 13.30 -19.67 8.92
N LEU A 86 13.90 -18.57 8.44
CA LEU A 86 15.30 -18.24 8.73
C LEU A 86 15.44 -17.56 10.11
N LEU A 87 14.41 -16.86 10.57
CA LEU A 87 14.38 -16.24 11.90
C LEU A 87 14.17 -17.27 13.02
N GLU A 88 13.39 -18.33 12.77
CA GLU A 88 13.13 -19.42 13.72
C GLU A 88 14.35 -20.31 13.98
N SER A 89 15.29 -20.39 13.02
CA SER A 89 16.52 -21.16 13.15
C SER A 89 17.68 -20.41 13.83
N MET A 90 17.49 -19.12 14.16
CA MET A 90 18.53 -18.26 14.74
C MET A 90 18.25 -17.89 16.22
N PRO A 91 19.29 -17.52 16.99
CA PRO A 91 19.12 -16.99 18.34
C PRO A 91 18.24 -15.74 18.32
N ARG A 92 17.26 -15.65 19.24
CA ARG A 92 16.27 -14.55 19.34
C ARG A 92 16.85 -13.13 19.23
N ALA A 93 18.06 -12.90 19.74
CA ALA A 93 18.72 -11.61 19.68
C ALA A 93 19.16 -11.21 18.26
N VAL A 94 19.66 -12.19 17.47
CA VAL A 94 20.09 -11.98 16.07
C VAL A 94 18.89 -11.86 15.14
N GLY A 95 17.83 -12.64 15.40
CA GLY A 95 16.58 -12.52 14.66
C GLY A 95 15.96 -11.12 14.77
N ARG A 96 15.93 -10.54 15.99
CA ARG A 96 15.40 -9.19 16.19
C ARG A 96 16.21 -8.09 15.52
N THR A 97 17.55 -8.18 15.51
CA THR A 97 18.37 -7.16 14.85
C THR A 97 18.23 -7.22 13.33
N LEU A 98 18.18 -8.43 12.77
CA LEU A 98 17.94 -8.63 11.34
C LEU A 98 16.57 -8.13 10.91
N GLU A 99 15.53 -8.42 11.70
CA GLU A 99 14.18 -7.94 11.46
C GLU A 99 14.07 -6.42 11.53
N PHE A 100 14.74 -5.80 12.51
CA PHE A 100 14.83 -4.35 12.61
C PHE A 100 15.55 -3.72 11.41
N ALA A 101 16.68 -4.31 10.99
CA ALA A 101 17.42 -3.87 9.81
C ALA A 101 16.58 -4.01 8.52
N ALA A 102 15.87 -5.12 8.36
CA ALA A 102 14.97 -5.34 7.22
C ALA A 102 13.83 -4.31 7.19
N CYS A 103 13.22 -4.00 8.35
CA CYS A 103 12.22 -2.95 8.45
C CYS A 103 12.79 -1.57 8.11
N LEU A 104 14.03 -1.26 8.53
CA LEU A 104 14.69 0.00 8.22
C LEU A 104 14.93 0.17 6.72
N VAL A 105 15.41 -0.89 6.05
CA VAL A 105 15.58 -0.91 4.59
C VAL A 105 14.24 -0.77 3.89
N GLY A 106 13.22 -1.51 4.34
CA GLY A 106 11.85 -1.40 3.83
C GLY A 106 11.30 0.02 3.97
N LEU A 107 11.52 0.68 5.10
CA LEU A 107 11.13 2.07 5.32
C LEU A 107 11.84 3.02 4.34
N ALA A 108 13.15 2.86 4.14
CA ALA A 108 13.91 3.71 3.22
C ALA A 108 13.40 3.60 1.78
N ILE A 109 13.13 2.36 1.31
CA ILE A 109 12.59 2.10 -0.02
C ILE A 109 11.17 2.70 -0.14
N CYS A 110 10.31 2.47 0.84
CA CYS A 110 8.94 3.00 0.83
C CYS A 110 8.92 4.53 0.87
N ALA A 111 9.78 5.15 1.68
CA ALA A 111 9.90 6.60 1.76
C ALA A 111 10.37 7.21 0.44
N TYR A 112 11.37 6.60 -0.20
CA TYR A 112 11.82 7.03 -1.53
C TYR A 112 10.72 6.87 -2.58
N LEU A 113 10.01 5.74 -2.59
CA LEU A 113 8.88 5.50 -3.48
C LEU A 113 7.77 6.55 -3.29
N SER A 114 7.42 6.84 -2.04
CA SER A 114 6.41 7.85 -1.71
C SER A 114 6.84 9.23 -2.17
N TRP A 115 8.11 9.62 -1.94
CA TRP A 115 8.64 10.88 -2.44
C TRP A 115 8.53 10.94 -3.97
N ALA A 116 9.04 9.94 -4.68
CA ALA A 116 9.07 9.92 -6.13
C ALA A 116 7.67 10.04 -6.74
N LEU A 117 6.67 9.37 -6.16
CA LEU A 117 5.28 9.45 -6.62
C LEU A 117 4.64 10.82 -6.34
N ILE A 118 4.93 11.43 -5.19
CA ILE A 118 4.47 12.80 -4.88
C ILE A 118 5.08 13.79 -5.87
N GLU A 119 6.39 13.68 -6.12
CA GLU A 119 7.11 14.55 -7.05
C GLU A 119 6.56 14.38 -8.49
N MET A 120 6.30 13.15 -8.92
CA MET A 120 5.67 12.86 -10.21
C MET A 120 4.29 13.52 -10.33
N ALA A 121 3.43 13.36 -9.31
CA ALA A 121 2.10 13.96 -9.29
C ALA A 121 2.17 15.50 -9.33
N TRP A 122 3.08 16.09 -8.55
CA TRP A 122 3.29 17.53 -8.49
C TRP A 122 3.79 18.11 -9.81
N LEU A 123 4.78 17.45 -10.43
CA LEU A 123 5.30 17.85 -11.73
C LEU A 123 4.25 17.69 -12.84
N SER A 124 3.40 16.67 -12.76
CA SER A 124 2.29 16.48 -13.69
C SER A 124 1.26 17.61 -13.55
N ALA A 125 0.98 18.05 -12.32
CA ALA A 125 0.05 19.13 -12.04
C ALA A 125 0.54 20.47 -12.60
N GLN A 126 1.82 20.78 -12.41
CA GLN A 126 2.41 22.00 -12.97
C GLN A 126 2.44 21.99 -14.50
N ARG A 127 2.73 20.84 -15.12
CA ARG A 127 2.84 20.71 -16.58
C ARG A 127 1.50 20.52 -17.28
N GLY A 128 0.39 20.39 -16.54
CA GLY A 128 -0.91 20.01 -17.11
C GLY A 128 -0.85 18.71 -17.91
N SER A 129 0.00 17.77 -17.50
CA SER A 129 0.26 16.56 -18.29
C SER A 129 -0.97 15.66 -18.31
N THR A 130 -1.42 15.31 -19.51
CA THR A 130 -2.54 14.40 -19.74
C THR A 130 -2.04 13.06 -20.26
N ALA A 131 -2.75 11.99 -19.94
CA ALA A 131 -2.44 10.65 -20.42
C ALA A 131 -2.42 10.64 -21.97
N ALA A 132 -1.45 9.93 -22.56
CA ALA A 132 -1.32 9.74 -24.01
C ALA A 132 -2.37 8.77 -24.60
N THR A 133 -3.51 8.66 -23.93
CA THR A 133 -4.64 7.79 -24.24
C THR A 133 -5.77 8.64 -24.81
N SER A 134 -6.66 8.07 -25.63
CA SER A 134 -7.86 8.72 -26.19
C SER A 134 -8.69 9.53 -25.18
N PHE A 135 -8.73 9.11 -23.91
CA PHE A 135 -9.51 9.74 -22.84
C PHE A 135 -8.80 10.94 -22.16
N ARG A 136 -7.51 11.19 -22.46
CA ARG A 136 -6.70 12.35 -21.99
C ARG A 136 -6.91 12.73 -20.52
N VAL A 137 -6.99 11.75 -19.62
CA VAL A 137 -7.15 12.01 -18.19
C VAL A 137 -5.93 12.78 -17.67
N PRO A 138 -6.13 13.84 -16.86
CA PRO A 138 -5.01 14.49 -16.17
C PRO A 138 -4.28 13.48 -15.29
N LEU A 139 -2.99 13.25 -15.57
CA LEU A 139 -2.17 12.24 -14.88
C LEU A 139 -2.00 12.52 -13.38
N VAL A 140 -2.27 13.76 -12.97
CA VAL A 140 -2.28 14.20 -11.57
C VAL A 140 -3.16 13.32 -10.70
N TYR A 141 -4.37 12.97 -11.15
CA TYR A 141 -5.31 12.19 -10.34
C TYR A 141 -4.81 10.77 -10.05
N PRO A 142 -4.47 9.94 -11.06
CA PRO A 142 -3.94 8.60 -10.80
C PRO A 142 -2.59 8.65 -10.07
N GLN A 143 -1.71 9.60 -10.39
CA GLN A 143 -0.42 9.72 -9.70
C GLN A 143 -0.58 10.14 -8.23
N ALA A 144 -1.52 11.04 -7.91
CA ALA A 144 -1.85 11.39 -6.55
C ALA A 144 -2.43 10.20 -5.77
N ALA A 145 -3.30 9.40 -6.40
CA ALA A 145 -3.83 8.20 -5.77
C ALA A 145 -2.73 7.17 -5.44
N LEU A 146 -1.80 6.94 -6.38
CA LEU A 146 -0.62 6.12 -6.13
C LEU A 146 0.25 6.69 -5.00
N ALA A 147 0.51 8.00 -5.02
CA ALA A 147 1.28 8.68 -3.98
C ALA A 147 0.64 8.50 -2.60
N THR A 148 -0.68 8.63 -2.48
CA THR A 148 -1.39 8.40 -1.20
C THR A 148 -1.22 6.98 -0.70
N GLY A 149 -1.35 5.96 -1.56
CA GLY A 149 -1.11 4.57 -1.18
C GLY A 149 0.33 4.32 -0.71
N ALA A 150 1.32 4.87 -1.42
CA ALA A 150 2.72 4.77 -1.03
C ALA A 150 3.03 5.48 0.30
N THR A 151 2.39 6.62 0.57
CA THR A 151 2.51 7.31 1.86
C THR A 151 1.93 6.47 2.99
N ILE A 152 0.74 5.87 2.80
CA ILE A 152 0.13 4.96 3.79
C ILE A 152 1.04 3.76 4.07
N LEU A 153 1.60 3.14 3.03
CA LEU A 153 2.57 2.05 3.17
C LEU A 153 3.81 2.47 3.98
N THR A 154 4.34 3.67 3.71
CA THR A 154 5.49 4.23 4.43
C THR A 154 5.16 4.45 5.92
N LEU A 155 3.97 4.97 6.22
CA LEU A 155 3.49 5.13 7.60
C LEU A 155 3.38 3.76 8.30
N GLN A 156 2.91 2.73 7.60
CA GLN A 156 2.82 1.38 8.17
C GLN A 156 4.21 0.77 8.43
N CYS A 157 5.19 0.97 7.54
CA CYS A 157 6.58 0.60 7.78
C CYS A 157 7.13 1.28 9.05
N LEU A 158 6.85 2.57 9.23
CA LEU A 158 7.24 3.30 10.43
C LEU A 158 6.56 2.73 11.68
N ALA A 159 5.27 2.39 11.60
CA ALA A 159 4.54 1.76 12.70
C ALA A 159 5.15 0.42 13.11
N GLN A 160 5.63 -0.40 12.16
CA GLN A 160 6.33 -1.66 12.49
C GLN A 160 7.64 -1.41 13.25
N ILE A 161 8.45 -0.44 12.82
CA ILE A 161 9.68 -0.07 13.52
C ILE A 161 9.37 0.40 14.94
N LEU A 162 8.33 1.21 15.13
CA LEU A 162 7.89 1.67 16.44
C LEU A 162 7.43 0.51 17.36
N ARG A 163 6.78 -0.52 16.81
CA ARG A 163 6.39 -1.74 17.55
C ARG A 163 7.63 -2.55 17.96
N LEU A 164 8.59 -2.73 17.06
CA LEU A 164 9.86 -3.43 17.33
C LEU A 164 10.68 -2.72 18.42
N LEU A 165 10.72 -1.38 18.42
CA LEU A 165 11.40 -0.59 19.47
C LEU A 165 10.73 -0.76 20.84
N ARG A 166 9.42 -1.01 20.89
CA ARG A 166 8.69 -1.33 22.12
C ARG A 166 8.88 -2.77 22.59
N GLY A 167 9.52 -3.61 21.78
CA GLY A 167 9.64 -5.04 22.05
C GLY A 167 8.34 -5.82 21.87
N GLU A 168 7.40 -5.27 21.12
CA GLU A 168 6.25 -6.04 20.62
C GLU A 168 6.72 -6.97 19.50
N GLU A 169 6.21 -8.20 19.50
CA GLU A 169 6.38 -9.10 18.37
C GLU A 169 5.46 -8.65 17.23
N LEU A 170 6.00 -8.60 16.01
CA LEU A 170 5.23 -8.22 14.82
C LEU A 170 4.21 -9.32 14.49
N SER A 171 3.03 -8.90 14.05
CA SER A 171 1.95 -9.79 13.61
C SER A 171 2.50 -10.80 12.60
N VAL A 172 2.34 -12.08 12.90
CA VAL A 172 2.61 -13.18 11.97
C VAL A 172 1.28 -13.43 11.26
N GLY A 173 1.24 -13.23 9.95
CA GLY A 173 0.06 -13.63 9.17
C GLY A 173 -0.16 -15.13 9.31
N PRO A 174 -1.41 -15.64 9.25
CA PRO A 174 -1.64 -17.08 9.22
C PRO A 174 -0.82 -17.64 8.06
N GLY A 175 0.16 -18.50 8.38
CA GLY A 175 0.93 -19.19 7.36
C GLY A 175 -0.03 -19.93 6.44
N LEU A 176 0.38 -20.16 5.19
CA LEU A 176 -0.36 -21.04 4.30
C LEU A 176 -0.29 -22.46 4.88
N GLU A 177 -1.28 -22.81 5.72
CA GLU A 177 -1.58 -24.20 6.11
C GLU A 177 -2.07 -25.00 4.89
#